data_AF-A0A2S5W5P9-F1
#
_entry.id   AF-A0A2S5W5P9-F1
#
_cell.length_a   1.000
_cell.length_b   1.000
_cell.length_c   1.000
_cell.angle_alpha   90.00
_cell.angle_beta   90.00
_cell.angle_gamma   90.00
#
_symmetry.space_group_name_H-M   'P 1'
#
loop_
_entity.id
_entity.type
_entity.pdbx_description
1 polymer ?
#
loop_
_entity_poly.entity_id
_entity_poly.type
_entity_poly.pdbx_seq_one_letter_code
_entity_poly.pdbx_strand_id
1 'polypeptide(L)' 'MLGNLQGYHVLIVLAVVVVIAALIVVVIFSLSRRNTGTGEPVPSDPASRMEQLTLLRDQWLISEEEFEAKRLELLRHL' A
#
# COMPACT_ATOMS: atom_id res chain seq x y z
N MET A 1 -2.99 27.18 39.82
CA MET A 1 -3.22 25.73 39.54
C MET A 1 -3.95 25.51 38.20
N LEU A 2 -3.62 26.30 37.16
CA LEU A 2 -4.32 26.32 35.86
C LEU A 2 -3.56 25.60 34.72
N GLY A 3 -2.36 25.08 34.99
CA GLY A 3 -1.51 24.42 33.98
C GLY A 3 -1.91 22.99 33.62
N ASN A 4 -2.86 22.39 34.34
CA ASN A 4 -3.22 20.97 34.14
C ASN A 4 -4.38 20.78 33.14
N LEU A 5 -5.26 21.76 32.94
CA LEU A 5 -6.44 21.60 32.07
C LEU A 5 -6.08 21.65 30.58
N GLN A 6 -5.10 22.48 30.21
CA GLN A 6 -4.62 22.63 28.84
C GLN A 6 -3.80 21.40 28.39
N GLY A 7 -3.11 20.75 29.32
CA GLY A 7 -2.34 19.52 29.06
C GLY A 7 -3.21 18.34 28.65
N TYR A 8 -4.38 18.16 29.27
CA TYR A 8 -5.30 17.07 28.91
C TYR A 8 -5.80 17.18 27.47
N HIS A 9 -6.12 18.38 26.99
CA HIS A 9 -6.53 18.57 25.60
C HIS A 9 -5.42 18.20 24.62
N VAL A 10 -4.17 18.60 24.90
CA VAL A 10 -3.01 18.23 24.08
C VAL A 10 -2.78 16.73 24.09
N LEU A 11 -2.90 16.08 25.25
CA LEU A 11 -2.78 14.62 25.37
C LEU A 11 -3.87 13.87 24.60
N ILE A 12 -5.11 14.37 24.63
CA ILE A 12 -6.23 13.78 23.88
C ILE A 12 -5.99 13.92 22.38
N VAL A 13 -5.60 15.11 21.90
CA VAL A 13 -5.30 15.32 20.48
C VAL A 13 -4.15 14.43 20.02
N LEU A 14 -3.08 14.35 20.80
CA LEU A 14 -1.94 13.48 20.51
C LEU A 14 -2.36 11.99 20.44
N ALA A 15 -3.17 11.53 21.40
CA ALA A 15 -3.66 10.16 21.43
C ALA A 15 -4.51 9.84 20.20
N VAL A 16 -5.41 10.74 19.80
CA VAL A 16 -6.24 10.57 18.61
C VAL A 16 -5.38 10.49 17.34
N VAL A 17 -4.38 11.36 17.20
CA VAL A 17 -3.45 11.33 16.06
C VAL A 17 -2.70 10.00 15.99
N VAL A 18 -2.21 9.50 17.12
CA VAL A 18 -1.51 8.20 17.19
C VAL A 18 -2.44 7.05 16.82
N VAL A 19 -3.69 7.05 17.30
CA VAL A 19 -4.68 6.02 16.95
C VAL A 19 -5.01 6.04 15.47
N ILE A 20 -5.20 7.23 14.88
CA ILE A 20 -5.44 7.37 13.44
C ILE A 20 -4.24 6.85 12.63
N ALA A 21 -3.02 7.24 13.01
CA ALA A 21 -1.81 6.75 12.35
C ALA A 21 -1.67 5.22 12.45
N ALA A 22 -1.94 4.65 13.62
CA ALA A 22 -1.93 3.19 13.82
C ALA A 22 -2.99 2.49 12.95
N LEU A 23 -4.20 3.05 12.86
CA LEU A 23 -5.25 2.51 11.99
C LEU A 23 -4.83 2.54 10.52
N ILE A 24 -4.21 3.63 10.05
CA ILE A 24 -3.70 3.74 8.67
C ILE A 24 -2.64 2.67 8.43
N VAL A 25 -1.68 2.50 9.34
CA VAL A 25 -0.64 1.46 9.24
C VAL A 25 -1.26 0.07 9.21
N VAL A 26 -2.24 -0.21 10.07
CA VAL A 26 -2.96 -1.50 10.09
C VAL A 26 -3.71 -1.74 8.79
N VAL A 27 -4.34 -0.71 8.21
CA VAL A 27 -5.06 -0.82 6.93
C VAL A 27 -4.07 -1.12 5.80
N ILE A 28 -2.96 -0.37 5.70
CA ILE A 28 -1.90 -0.59 4.70
C ILE A 28 -1.32 -2.01 4.86
N PHE A 29 -1.02 -2.41 6.10
CA PHE A 29 -0.48 -3.74 6.38
C PHE A 29 -1.50 -4.84 6.10
N SER A 30 -2.78 -4.62 6.41
CA SER A 30 -3.86 -5.56 6.10
C SER A 30 -4.09 -5.70 4.59
N LEU A 31 -3.99 -4.61 3.83
CA LEU A 31 -4.02 -4.63 2.35
C LEU A 31 -2.81 -5.38 1.79
N SER A 32 -1.60 -5.08 2.26
CA SER A 32 -0.38 -5.82 1.88
C SER A 32 -0.44 -7.29 2.27
N ARG A 33 -1.03 -7.60 3.42
CA ARG A 33 -1.15 -8.96 3.93
C ARG A 33 -2.23 -9.76 3.21
N ARG A 34 -3.31 -9.10 2.79
CA ARG A 34 -4.29 -9.69 1.87
C ARG A 34 -3.67 -9.99 0.51
N ASN A 35 -2.74 -9.16 0.04
CA ASN A 35 -2.01 -9.39 -1.21
C ASN A 35 -0.91 -10.47 -1.12
N THR A 36 -0.49 -10.86 0.09
CA THR A 36 0.48 -11.97 0.30
C THR A 36 -0.19 -13.29 0.66
N GLY A 37 -1.53 -13.34 0.68
CA GLY A 37 -2.32 -14.55 0.89
C GLY A 37 -2.46 -15.45 -0.35
N THR A 38 -2.12 -14.96 -1.54
CA THR A 38 -2.03 -15.76 -2.76
C THR A 38 -0.58 -16.04 -3.06
N GLY A 39 -0.05 -17.09 -2.43
CA GLY A 39 1.13 -17.79 -2.92
C GLY A 39 0.81 -18.48 -4.25
N GLU A 40 0.47 -17.70 -5.28
CA GLU A 40 0.46 -18.21 -6.64
C GLU A 40 1.92 -18.34 -7.11
N PRO A 41 2.27 -19.47 -7.73
CA PRO A 41 3.60 -19.69 -8.26
C PRO A 41 3.86 -18.58 -9.28
N VAL A 42 4.94 -17.82 -9.10
CA VAL A 42 5.37 -16.78 -10.05
C VAL A 42 5.24 -17.33 -11.45
N PRO A 43 4.29 -16.84 -12.28
CA PRO A 43 4.14 -17.36 -13.62
C PRO A 43 5.43 -17.06 -14.38
N SER A 44 6.06 -18.12 -14.86
CA SER A 44 7.22 -18.05 -15.77
C SER A 44 6.83 -17.45 -17.12
N ASP A 45 5.53 -17.29 -17.39
CA ASP A 45 4.99 -16.74 -18.62
C ASP A 45 4.89 -15.21 -18.58
N PRO A 46 5.50 -14.51 -19.55
CA PRO A 46 5.47 -13.05 -19.62
C PRO A 46 4.07 -12.48 -19.84
N ALA A 47 3.16 -13.26 -20.46
CA ALA A 47 1.76 -12.87 -20.65
C ALA A 47 1.00 -12.73 -19.32
N SER A 48 1.19 -13.67 -18.40
CA SER A 48 0.55 -13.64 -17.07
C SER A 48 1.10 -12.51 -16.19
N ARG A 49 2.38 -12.14 -16.36
CA ARG A 49 2.96 -10.96 -15.70
C ARG A 49 2.35 -9.65 -16.20
N MET A 50 2.06 -9.57 -17.49
CA MET A 50 1.38 -8.42 -18.09
C MET A 50 -0.04 -8.24 -17.55
N GLU A 51 -0.75 -9.36 -17.33
CA GLU A 51 -2.11 -9.37 -16.77
C GLU A 51 -2.11 -8.89 -15.32
N GLN A 52 -1.17 -9.35 -14.49
CA GLN A 52 -0.99 -8.85 -13.11
C GLN A 52 -0.68 -7.35 -13.08
N LEU A 53 0.18 -6.85 -13.98
CA LEU A 53 0.46 -5.41 -14.07
C LEU A 53 -0.78 -4.61 -14.45
N THR A 54 -1.62 -5.17 -15.31
CA THR A 54 -2.86 -4.53 -15.75
C THR A 54 -3.87 -4.45 -14.60
N LEU A 55 -3.98 -5.52 -13.81
CA LEU A 55 -4.81 -5.54 -12.59
C LEU A 55 -4.31 -4.56 -11.51
N LEU A 56 -2.99 -4.39 -11.37
CA LEU A 56 -2.40 -3.43 -10.43
C LEU A 56 -2.67 -1.98 -10.86
N ARG A 57 -2.64 -1.69 -12.16
CA ARG A 57 -3.04 -0.38 -12.71
C ARG A 57 -4.52 -0.12 -12.47
N ASP A 58 -5.38 -1.09 -12.74
CA ASP A 58 -6.84 -0.95 -12.59
C ASP A 58 -7.25 -0.79 -11.11
N GLN A 59 -6.45 -1.27 -10.16
CA GLN A 59 -6.59 -1.00 -8.72
C GLN A 59 -6.01 0.34 -8.25
N TRP A 60 -5.52 1.19 -9.17
CA TRP A 60 -4.82 2.46 -8.85
C TRP A 60 -3.59 2.27 -7.94
N LEU A 61 -3.02 1.06 -7.91
CA LEU A 61 -1.92 0.71 -7.01
C LEU A 61 -0.55 1.11 -7.58
N ILE A 62 -0.48 1.35 -8.89
CA ILE A 62 0.71 1.78 -9.62
C ILE A 62 0.34 2.92 -10.57
N SER A 63 1.25 3.90 -10.68
CA SER A 63 1.12 5.00 -11.63
C SER A 63 1.35 4.51 -13.07
N GLU A 64 0.78 5.20 -14.06
CA GLU A 64 0.96 4.92 -15.50
C GLU A 64 2.45 4.80 -15.87
N GLU A 65 3.30 5.63 -15.25
CA GLU A 65 4.76 5.62 -15.46
C GLU A 65 5.43 4.33 -14.97
N GLU A 66 5.01 3.79 -13.82
CA GLU A 66 5.56 2.54 -13.28
C GLU A 66 5.10 1.32 -14.07
N PHE A 67 3.86 1.38 -14.58
CA PHE A 67 3.31 0.36 -15.47
C PHE A 67 4.09 0.30 -16.79
N GLU A 68 4.30 1.45 -17.44
CA GLU A 68 5.09 1.56 -18.67
C GLU A 68 6.53 1.09 -18.47
N ALA A 69 7.19 1.48 -17.37
CA ALA A 69 8.55 1.06 -17.06
C ALA A 69 8.67 -0.48 -16.91
N LYS A 70 7.76 -1.11 -16.16
CA LYS A 70 7.75 -2.58 -15.99
C LYS A 70 7.36 -3.32 -17.26
N ARG A 71 6.45 -2.77 -18.06
CA ARG A 71 6.09 -3.29 -19.38
C ARG A 71 7.29 -3.30 -20.32
N LEU A 72 8.06 -2.21 -20.34
CA LEU A 72 9.25 -2.06 -21.19
C LEU A 72 10.38 -3.00 -20.73
N GLU A 73 10.54 -3.20 -19.43
CA GLU A 73 11.46 -4.18 -18.85
C GLU A 73 11.09 -5.62 -19.24
N LEU A 74 9.80 -5.97 -19.17
CA LEU A 74 9.30 -7.29 -19.59
C LEU A 74 9.51 -7.54 -21.08
N LEU A 75 9.23 -6.54 -21.93
CA LEU A 75 9.48 -6.63 -23.37
C LEU A 75 10.95 -6.75 -23.73
N ARG A 76 11.85 -6.19 -22.91
CA ARG A 76 13.30 -6.28 -23.10
C ARG A 76 13.88 -7.64 -22.70
N HIS A 77 13.14 -8.42 -21.91
CA HIS A 77 13.54 -9.76 -21.45
C HIS A 77 12.91 -10.92 -22.26
N LEU A 78 12.05 -10.62 -23.24
CA LEU A 78 11.67 -11.54 -24.32
C LEU A 78 12.74 -11.55 -25.41
#